data_AF-A0A959B991-F1
#
_entry.id   AF-A0A959B991-F1
#
_cell.length_a   1.000
_cell.length_b   1.000
_cell.length_c   1.000
_cell.angle_alpha   90.00
_cell.angle_beta   90.00
_cell.angle_gamma   90.00
#
_symmetry.space_group_name_H-M   'P 1'
#
loop_
_entity.id
_entity.type
_entity.pdbx_description
1 polymer ?
#
loop_
_entity_poly.entity_id
_entity_poly.type
_entity_poly.pdbx_seq_one_letter_code
_entity_poly.pdbx_strand_id
1 'polypeptide(L)'
;MHTTYLRDLFHLHRGKIALFFLALAFAPALSAQRYSSGNYNYYDFQQKDYYFGITLGYNTSSFKPFRSKGFLESDSIRSIESVTGPGFNLGIVTNLKMGENFDFRFMPTLSFAERNIEYTKTGRLANFSQRRV
;
A
#
# COMPACT_ATOMS: atom_id res chain seq x y z
N MET A 1 -76.21 -31.42 12.34
CA MET A 1 -74.94 -31.31 13.09
C MET A 1 -73.88 -30.83 12.13
N HIS A 2 -73.29 -29.65 12.38
CA HIS A 2 -72.31 -29.04 11.46
C HIS A 2 -70.93 -29.62 11.76
N THR A 3 -70.30 -30.29 10.79
CA THR A 3 -68.92 -30.74 10.92
C THR A 3 -67.99 -29.59 10.59
N THR A 4 -67.24 -29.11 11.59
CA THR A 4 -66.29 -28.02 11.41
C THR A 4 -64.93 -28.61 11.05
N TYR A 5 -64.48 -28.37 9.81
CA TYR A 5 -63.16 -28.78 9.35
C TYR A 5 -62.10 -27.83 9.91
N LEU A 6 -61.51 -28.17 11.05
CA LEU A 6 -60.48 -27.39 11.75
C LEU A 6 -59.23 -27.06 10.91
N ARG A 7 -59.04 -27.73 9.76
CA ARG A 7 -57.90 -27.54 8.86
C ARG A 7 -57.91 -26.20 8.12
N ASP A 8 -59.09 -25.62 7.87
CA ASP A 8 -59.26 -24.40 7.07
C ASP A 8 -59.46 -23.14 7.93
N LEU A 9 -59.46 -23.28 9.27
CA LEU A 9 -59.77 -22.19 10.21
C LEU A 9 -58.66 -21.12 10.30
N PHE A 10 -57.42 -21.51 10.00
CA PHE A 10 -56.29 -20.59 10.05
C PHE A 10 -55.59 -20.59 8.69
N HIS A 11 -55.44 -19.41 8.08
CA HIS A 11 -54.63 -19.18 6.87
C HIS A 11 -53.12 -19.35 7.17
N LEU A 12 -52.71 -20.49 7.73
CA LEU A 12 -51.30 -20.79 7.88
C LEU A 12 -50.76 -21.10 6.49
N HIS A 13 -49.70 -20.38 6.11
CA HIS A 13 -48.90 -20.66 4.93
C HIS A 13 -48.08 -21.96 5.07
N ARG A 14 -48.70 -23.06 5.52
CA ARG A 14 -48.07 -24.35 5.80
C ARG A 14 -47.28 -24.85 4.60
N GLY A 15 -47.81 -24.66 3.39
CA GLY A 15 -47.11 -24.97 2.15
C GLY A 15 -45.84 -24.13 1.95
N LYS A 16 -45.90 -22.81 2.16
CA LYS A 16 -44.73 -21.92 2.02
C LYS A 16 -43.67 -22.23 3.09
N ILE A 17 -44.11 -22.51 4.31
CA ILE A 17 -43.24 -22.89 5.44
C ILE A 17 -42.56 -24.24 5.16
N ALA A 18 -43.31 -25.24 4.71
CA ALA A 18 -42.77 -26.53 4.32
C ALA A 18 -41.77 -26.42 3.17
N LEU A 19 -42.07 -25.59 2.16
CA LEU A 19 -41.20 -25.36 1.01
C LEU A 19 -39.92 -24.61 1.41
N PHE A 20 -40.00 -23.67 2.36
CA PHE A 20 -38.85 -23.01 2.94
C PHE A 20 -37.94 -23.99 3.70
N PHE A 21 -38.51 -24.83 4.56
CA PHE A 21 -37.73 -25.86 5.28
C PHE A 21 -37.15 -26.91 4.35
N LEU A 22 -37.88 -27.28 3.29
CA LEU A 22 -37.39 -28.19 2.26
C LEU A 22 -36.20 -27.57 1.52
N ALA A 23 -36.28 -26.29 1.13
CA ALA A 23 -35.16 -25.57 0.51
C ALA A 23 -33.94 -25.47 1.45
N LEU A 24 -34.17 -25.24 2.75
CA LEU A 24 -33.11 -25.23 3.77
C LEU A 24 -32.45 -26.61 3.92
N ALA A 25 -33.21 -27.70 3.79
CA ALA A 25 -32.70 -29.06 3.87
C ALA A 25 -31.76 -29.41 2.70
N PHE A 26 -31.90 -28.75 1.55
CA PHE A 26 -31.00 -28.89 0.39
C PHE A 26 -29.82 -27.91 0.41
N ALA A 27 -29.80 -26.91 1.30
CA ALA A 27 -28.70 -25.95 1.43
C ALA A 27 -27.32 -26.56 1.77
N PRO A 28 -27.17 -27.60 2.61
CA PRO A 28 -25.84 -28.15 2.93
C PRO A 28 -25.20 -28.93 1.79
N ALA A 29 -25.93 -29.22 0.70
CA ALA A 29 -25.38 -29.88 -0.50
C ALA A 29 -24.67 -28.90 -1.45
N LEU A 30 -24.74 -27.59 -1.21
CA LEU A 30 -24.08 -26.57 -2.02
C LEU A 30 -22.61 -26.42 -1.63
N SER A 31 -21.74 -27.25 -2.21
CA SER A 31 -20.29 -27.06 -2.16
C SER A 31 -19.85 -25.94 -3.11
N ALA A 32 -20.24 -24.69 -2.82
CA ALA A 32 -19.75 -23.50 -3.51
C ALA A 32 -18.38 -23.03 -2.97
N GLN A 33 -18.02 -23.49 -1.77
CA GLN A 33 -16.72 -23.24 -1.17
C GLN A 33 -15.73 -24.24 -1.76
N ARG A 34 -15.04 -23.85 -2.83
CA ARG A 34 -13.85 -24.57 -3.28
C ARG A 34 -12.83 -24.48 -2.14
N TYR A 35 -12.78 -25.50 -1.28
CA TYR A 35 -11.72 -25.64 -0.30
C TYR A 35 -10.43 -25.73 -1.11
N SER A 36 -9.67 -24.64 -1.14
CA SER A 36 -8.36 -24.63 -1.78
C SER A 36 -7.53 -25.70 -1.07
N SER A 37 -7.28 -26.81 -1.76
CA SER A 37 -6.48 -27.92 -1.23
C SER A 37 -5.08 -27.35 -0.97
N GLY A 38 -4.78 -27.03 0.29
CA GLY A 38 -3.46 -26.61 0.76
C GLY A 38 -2.87 -25.37 0.07
N ASN A 39 -2.60 -24.31 0.82
CA ASN A 39 -1.75 -23.23 0.32
C ASN A 39 -0.27 -23.67 0.34
N TYR A 40 0.08 -24.68 -0.47
CA TYR A 40 1.42 -25.29 -0.50
C TYR A 40 2.51 -24.24 -0.70
N ASN A 41 2.25 -23.23 -1.55
CA ASN A 41 3.15 -22.09 -1.77
C ASN A 41 3.42 -21.29 -0.50
N TYR A 42 2.41 -21.13 0.36
CA TYR A 42 2.56 -20.40 1.62
C TYR A 42 3.33 -21.22 2.65
N TYR A 43 3.05 -22.51 2.77
CA TYR A 43 3.78 -23.39 3.69
C TYR A 43 5.25 -23.52 3.29
N ASP A 44 5.52 -23.68 1.99
CA ASP A 44 6.88 -23.71 1.45
C ASP A 44 7.60 -22.38 1.65
N PHE A 45 6.90 -21.24 1.59
CA PHE A 45 7.48 -19.94 1.89
C PHE A 45 7.75 -19.74 3.38
N GLN A 46 6.84 -20.21 4.25
CA GLN A 46 7.00 -20.13 5.70
C GLN A 46 8.24 -20.90 6.18
N GLN A 47 8.47 -22.09 5.63
CA GLN A 47 9.57 -22.99 6.03
C GLN A 47 10.96 -22.54 5.58
N LYS A 48 11.09 -21.50 4.74
CA LYS A 48 12.40 -21.01 4.28
C LYS A 48 13.11 -20.22 5.37
N ASP A 49 14.31 -20.67 5.74
CA ASP A 49 15.21 -19.98 6.67
C ASP A 49 15.70 -18.64 6.11
N TYR A 50 15.80 -18.50 4.80
CA TYR A 50 16.17 -17.24 4.16
C TYR A 50 15.30 -16.94 2.94
N TYR A 51 15.03 -15.66 2.68
CA TYR A 51 14.38 -15.21 1.46
C TYR A 51 14.92 -13.88 0.96
N PHE A 52 14.81 -13.71 -0.37
CA PHE A 52 15.22 -12.50 -1.07
C PHE A 52 14.01 -11.82 -1.69
N GLY A 53 13.97 -10.50 -1.63
CA GLY A 53 12.94 -9.67 -2.24
C GLY A 53 13.53 -8.43 -2.89
N ILE A 54 12.69 -7.71 -3.63
CA ILE A 54 13.03 -6.41 -4.21
C ILE A 54 12.08 -5.39 -3.57
N THR A 55 12.63 -4.27 -3.13
CA THR A 55 11.84 -3.12 -2.68
C THR A 55 11.94 -2.00 -3.71
N LEU A 56 10.79 -1.43 -4.05
CA LEU A 56 10.67 -0.24 -4.87
C LEU A 56 9.94 0.82 -4.04
N GLY A 57 10.52 2.00 -3.94
CA GLY A 57 9.92 3.14 -3.23
C GLY A 57 9.98 4.39 -4.09
N TYR A 58 9.02 5.29 -3.88
CA TYR A 58 9.08 6.65 -4.41
C TYR A 58 9.56 7.57 -3.28
N ASN A 59 10.43 8.53 -3.62
CA ASN A 59 10.87 9.56 -2.69
C ASN A 59 10.76 10.95 -3.32
N THR A 60 10.69 11.97 -2.48
CA THR A 60 10.82 13.37 -2.89
C THR A 60 11.90 14.02 -2.04
N SER A 61 12.69 14.89 -2.66
CA SER A 61 13.84 15.50 -2.00
C SER A 61 13.95 16.97 -2.34
N SER A 62 14.40 17.77 -1.37
CA SER A 62 14.66 19.20 -1.54
C SER A 62 15.91 19.61 -0.76
N PHE A 63 16.52 20.73 -1.14
CA PHE A 63 17.59 21.35 -0.38
C PHE A 63 17.04 22.27 0.73
N LYS A 64 17.80 22.41 1.82
CA LYS A 64 17.56 23.45 2.82
C LYS A 64 18.67 24.50 2.71
N PRO A 65 18.46 25.61 1.97
CA PRO A 65 19.50 26.61 1.79
C PRO A 65 19.74 27.38 3.10
N PHE A 66 21.00 27.51 3.50
CA PHE A 66 21.44 28.37 4.59
C PHE A 66 22.14 29.61 4.03
N ARG A 67 21.74 30.79 4.50
CA ARG A 67 22.28 32.08 4.04
C ARG A 67 23.30 32.59 5.06
N SER A 68 24.43 33.10 4.57
CA SER A 68 25.42 33.77 5.42
C SER A 68 24.94 35.17 5.82
N LYS A 69 25.55 35.77 6.85
CA LYS A 69 25.19 37.12 7.32
C LYS A 69 25.36 38.20 6.24
N GLY A 70 26.36 38.05 5.37
CA GLY A 70 26.61 38.94 4.23
C GLY A 70 25.78 38.64 2.98
N PHE A 71 24.81 37.71 3.04
CA PHE A 71 23.97 37.39 1.88
C PHE A 71 23.19 38.61 1.38
N LEU A 72 22.78 39.50 2.29
CA LEU A 72 22.07 40.74 1.95
C LEU A 72 22.95 41.79 1.28
N GLU A 73 24.28 41.66 1.42
CA GLU A 73 25.27 42.57 0.81
C GLU A 73 25.70 42.08 -0.59
N SER A 74 25.23 40.91 -1.02
CA SER A 74 25.52 40.38 -2.36
C SER A 74 24.80 41.17 -3.44
N ASP A 75 25.57 41.65 -4.42
CA ASP A 75 25.08 42.37 -5.60
C ASP A 75 24.62 41.43 -6.73
N SER A 76 24.91 40.13 -6.63
CA SER A 76 24.75 39.17 -7.72
C SER A 76 23.54 38.24 -7.57
N ILE A 77 23.20 37.82 -6.34
CA ILE A 77 22.11 36.88 -6.04
C ILE A 77 21.12 37.52 -5.09
N ARG A 78 19.86 37.66 -5.54
CA ARG A 78 18.74 38.22 -4.78
C ARG A 78 18.02 37.20 -3.92
N SER A 79 17.74 36.02 -4.48
CA SER A 79 17.06 34.94 -3.78
C SER A 79 17.60 33.57 -4.18
N ILE A 80 17.44 32.64 -3.25
CA ILE A 80 17.78 31.23 -3.39
C ILE A 80 16.57 30.46 -2.88
N GLU A 81 15.99 29.66 -3.76
CA GLU A 81 14.83 28.83 -3.48
C GLU A 81 15.15 27.37 -3.79
N SER A 82 14.66 26.47 -2.95
CA SER A 82 14.81 25.03 -3.19
C SER A 82 13.55 24.52 -3.86
N VAL A 83 13.73 23.78 -4.94
CA VAL A 83 12.65 23.08 -5.63
C VAL A 83 12.71 21.61 -5.25
N THR A 84 11.57 21.08 -4.81
CA THR A 84 11.41 19.66 -4.52
C THR A 84 11.41 18.88 -5.82
N GLY A 85 12.35 17.94 -5.95
CA GLY A 85 12.42 17.02 -7.08
C GLY A 85 11.93 15.62 -6.73
N PRO A 86 11.52 14.83 -7.75
CA PRO A 86 11.14 13.44 -7.57
C PRO A 86 12.37 12.54 -7.42
N GLY A 87 12.15 11.32 -6.94
CA GLY A 87 13.16 10.30 -6.78
C GLY A 87 12.55 8.91 -6.60
N PHE A 88 13.40 7.89 -6.66
CA PHE A 88 12.98 6.51 -6.40
C PHE A 88 14.06 5.76 -5.61
N ASN A 89 13.63 4.76 -4.85
CA ASN A 89 14.47 3.86 -4.09
C ASN A 89 14.34 2.47 -4.69
N LEU A 90 15.46 1.81 -4.92
CA LEU A 90 15.52 0.42 -5.34
C LEU A 90 16.43 -0.33 -4.39
N GLY A 91 15.94 -1.42 -3.80
CA GLY A 91 16.74 -2.21 -2.86
C GLY A 91 16.50 -3.69 -3.01
N ILE A 92 17.50 -4.44 -2.55
CA ILE A 92 17.38 -5.88 -2.35
C ILE A 92 17.05 -6.08 -0.88
N VAL A 93 16.07 -6.94 -0.59
CA VAL A 93 15.73 -7.34 0.77
C VAL A 93 16.29 -8.75 0.96
N THR A 94 17.13 -8.95 1.96
CA THR A 94 17.57 -10.27 2.40
C THR A 94 17.10 -10.47 3.82
N ASN A 95 16.32 -11.51 4.06
CA ASN A 95 15.81 -11.82 5.39
C ASN A 95 16.25 -13.22 5.77
N LEU A 96 16.85 -13.33 6.95
CA LEU A 96 17.26 -14.56 7.59
C LEU A 96 16.37 -14.76 8.82
N LYS A 97 15.52 -15.79 8.80
CA LYS A 97 14.69 -16.19 9.94
C LYS A 97 15.54 -17.02 10.90
N MET A 98 15.50 -16.68 12.19
CA MET A 98 16.11 -17.46 13.26
C MET A 98 15.01 -17.86 14.25
N GLY A 99 14.26 -18.91 13.90
CA GLY A 99 13.10 -19.38 14.66
C GLY A 99 11.81 -18.67 14.24
N GLU A 100 10.79 -18.72 15.10
CA GLU A 100 9.43 -18.26 14.77
C GLU A 100 9.19 -16.77 15.02
N ASN A 101 10.06 -16.12 15.82
CA ASN A 101 9.81 -14.77 16.33
C ASN A 101 10.97 -13.79 16.08
N PHE A 102 12.08 -14.23 15.52
CA PHE A 102 13.26 -13.38 15.34
C PHE A 102 13.85 -13.52 13.95
N ASP A 103 13.98 -12.39 13.25
CA ASP A 103 14.51 -12.31 11.90
C ASP A 103 15.62 -11.25 11.83
N PHE A 104 16.71 -11.57 11.16
CA PHE A 104 17.72 -10.60 10.75
C PHE A 104 17.47 -10.17 9.31
N ARG A 105 17.31 -8.86 9.08
CA ARG A 105 17.07 -8.31 7.74
C ARG A 105 18.18 -7.37 7.31
N PHE A 106 18.77 -7.68 6.17
CA PHE A 106 19.73 -6.84 5.47
C PHE A 106 19.09 -6.22 4.23
N MET A 107 19.17 -4.89 4.09
CA MET A 107 18.51 -4.16 3.01
C MET A 107 19.47 -3.17 2.34
N PRO A 108 20.37 -3.63 1.45
CA PRO A 108 21.14 -2.72 0.62
C PRO A 108 20.20 -2.00 -0.35
N THR A 109 20.15 -0.68 -0.24
CA THR A 109 19.26 0.18 -1.03
C THR A 109 20.05 1.26 -1.76
N LEU A 110 19.67 1.50 -3.00
CA LEU A 110 20.09 2.65 -3.79
C LEU A 110 18.95 3.67 -3.79
N SER A 111 19.26 4.91 -3.44
CA SER A 111 18.30 6.02 -3.43
C SER A 111 18.70 7.03 -4.49
N PHE A 112 17.83 7.22 -5.47
CA PHE A 112 17.96 8.25 -6.50
C PHE A 112 17.04 9.40 -6.12
N ALA A 113 17.57 10.61 -6.10
CA ALA A 113 16.84 11.81 -5.71
C ALA A 113 17.29 12.98 -6.57
N GLU A 114 16.37 13.62 -7.27
CA GLU A 114 16.61 14.88 -7.96
C GLU A 114 16.42 16.05 -6.98
N ARG A 115 17.37 16.97 -6.94
CA ARG A 115 17.24 18.21 -6.15
C ARG A 115 17.70 19.40 -6.98
N ASN A 116 16.87 20.45 -6.99
CA ASN A 116 17.11 21.64 -7.80
C ASN A 116 17.17 22.88 -6.90
N ILE A 117 18.10 23.79 -7.20
CA ILE A 117 18.16 25.12 -6.58
C ILE A 117 17.93 26.17 -7.67
N GLU A 118 17.00 27.07 -7.39
CA GLU A 118 16.71 28.23 -8.23
C GLU A 118 17.36 29.47 -7.66
N TYR A 119 18.09 30.18 -8.52
CA TYR A 119 18.74 31.44 -8.19
C TYR A 119 18.07 32.57 -8.97
N THR A 120 17.64 33.60 -8.24
CA THR A 120 17.25 34.88 -8.84
C THR A 120 18.38 35.87 -8.69
N LYS A 121 18.83 36.46 -9.80
CA LYS A 121 19.91 37.45 -9.83
C LYS A 121 19.38 38.87 -9.64
N THR A 122 20.22 39.78 -9.16
CA THR A 122 19.92 41.21 -9.04
C THR A 122 20.31 41.93 -10.34
N GLY A 123 19.41 42.73 -10.92
CA GLY A 123 19.70 43.57 -12.09
C GLY A 123 18.60 43.58 -13.16
N ARG A 124 18.74 44.48 -14.16
CA ARG A 124 17.75 44.69 -15.24
C ARG A 124 17.71 43.54 -16.28
N LEU A 125 18.61 42.57 -16.16
CA LEU A 125 18.72 41.33 -16.93
C LEU A 125 18.57 40.10 -16.01
N ALA A 126 17.53 40.10 -15.17
CA ALA A 126 17.27 39.01 -14.23
C ALA A 126 16.85 37.73 -14.97
N ASN A 127 17.81 36.90 -15.34
CA ASN A 127 17.57 35.55 -15.84
C ASN A 127 17.61 34.56 -14.68
N PHE A 128 16.58 33.70 -14.59
CA PHE A 128 16.57 32.58 -13.66
C PHE A 128 17.66 31.60 -14.06
N SER A 129 18.48 31.18 -13.10
CA SER A 129 19.48 30.13 -13.30
C SER A 129 19.11 28.96 -12.40
N GLN A 130 18.83 27.81 -13.02
CA GLN A 130 18.58 26.57 -12.31
C GLN A 130 19.86 25.74 -12.28
N ARG A 131 20.19 25.18 -11.11
CA ARG A 131 21.25 24.19 -10.98
C ARG A 131 20.66 22.88 -10.48
N ARG A 132 20.80 21.83 -11.30
CA ARG A 132 20.42 20.45 -10.99
C ARG A 132 21.63 19.71 -10.44
N VAL A 133 21.41 18.92 -9.39
CA VAL A 133 22.40 18.03 -8.78
C VAL A 133 21.79 16.65 -8.58
#